data_AF-A0A5C4L5P8-F1
#
_entry.id   AF-A0A5C4L5P8-F1
#
_cell.length_a   1.000
_cell.length_b   1.000
_cell.length_c   1.000
_cell.angle_alpha   90.00
_cell.angle_beta   90.00
_cell.angle_gamma   90.00
#
_symmetry.space_group_name_H-M   'P 1'
#
loop_
_entity.id
_entity.type
_entity.pdbx_description
1 polymer ?
#
loop_
_entity_poly.entity_id
_entity_poly.type
_entity_poly.pdbx_seq_one_letter_code
_entity_poly.pdbx_strand_id
1 'polypeptide(L)'
;MLPTLCAGFPSPAEDFIEGALELPRWLVPNPPATFIWRVRGWCMKGAGIHDEDLAIVDRSLRPASGAVVVAVVNGEMSLKRLLMTGNRLSLTFDNPEMDEEFALEDLEEGLLWGVLLFSVRWHHVKARAASCDEPGAASSASSARRPSR
;
A
#
# COMPACT_ATOMS: atom_id res chain seq x y z
N MET A 1 12.41 -19.17 -11.71
CA MET A 1 12.30 -19.40 -10.25
C MET A 1 13.15 -18.34 -9.59
N LEU A 2 12.62 -17.58 -8.64
CA LEU A 2 13.40 -16.55 -7.93
C LEU A 2 14.32 -17.23 -6.91
N PRO A 3 15.50 -16.65 -6.60
CA PRO A 3 16.34 -17.11 -5.49
C PRO A 3 15.52 -17.11 -4.19
N THR A 4 15.64 -18.16 -3.38
CA THR A 4 14.98 -18.24 -2.08
C THR A 4 15.90 -17.66 -1.01
N LEU A 5 15.51 -16.54 -0.41
CA LEU A 5 16.20 -16.00 0.77
C LEU A 5 15.67 -16.71 2.02
N CYS A 6 16.55 -17.33 2.81
CA CYS A 6 16.16 -17.87 4.09
C CYS A 6 15.86 -16.70 5.04
N ALA A 7 14.74 -16.76 5.78
CA ALA A 7 14.44 -15.78 6.82
C ALA A 7 15.35 -15.91 8.08
N GLY A 8 16.40 -16.75 8.02
CA GLY A 8 17.40 -17.00 9.06
C GLY A 8 18.83 -16.75 8.58
N PHE A 9 19.83 -17.18 9.35
CA PHE A 9 21.26 -16.88 9.09
C PHE A 9 21.71 -17.50 7.76
N PRO A 10 22.05 -16.71 6.73
CA PRO A 10 22.46 -17.24 5.44
C PRO A 10 23.92 -17.73 5.52
N SER A 11 24.21 -18.91 4.97
CA SER A 11 25.59 -19.34 4.78
C SER A 11 26.24 -18.51 3.66
N PRO A 12 27.51 -18.07 3.79
CA PRO A 12 28.07 -16.95 3.02
C PRO A 12 28.45 -17.27 1.56
N ALA A 13 28.23 -18.49 1.11
CA ALA A 13 28.86 -19.01 -0.10
C ALA A 13 27.84 -19.19 -1.22
N GLU A 14 27.38 -18.08 -1.79
CA GLU A 14 26.70 -18.12 -3.08
C GLU A 14 26.76 -16.72 -3.72
N ASP A 15 27.81 -16.53 -4.54
CA ASP A 15 27.97 -15.36 -5.39
C ASP A 15 26.92 -15.39 -6.51
N PHE A 16 25.77 -14.78 -6.28
CA PHE A 16 24.70 -14.65 -7.26
C PHE A 16 25.01 -13.48 -8.21
N ILE A 17 25.54 -13.79 -9.40
CA ILE A 17 25.49 -12.86 -10.55
C ILE A 17 24.06 -12.91 -11.09
N GLU A 18 23.17 -12.13 -10.49
CA GLU A 18 21.80 -11.96 -10.98
C GLU A 18 21.73 -10.86 -12.05
N GLY A 19 21.02 -11.15 -13.14
CA GLY A 19 20.66 -10.14 -14.13
C GLY A 19 19.81 -9.02 -13.52
N ALA A 20 19.64 -7.90 -14.23
CA ALA A 20 18.85 -6.78 -13.76
C ALA A 20 17.43 -7.22 -13.34
N LEU A 21 17.05 -6.90 -12.10
CA LEU A 21 15.77 -7.27 -11.52
C LEU A 21 14.64 -6.40 -12.10
N GLU A 22 13.81 -7.00 -12.95
CA GLU A 22 12.64 -6.35 -13.55
C GLU A 22 11.37 -6.64 -12.74
N LEU A 23 11.14 -5.88 -11.68
CA LEU A 23 9.94 -6.01 -10.81
C LEU A 23 8.59 -6.02 -11.56
N PRO A 24 8.37 -5.19 -12.61
CA PRO A 24 7.09 -5.20 -13.32
C PRO A 24 6.73 -6.56 -13.90
N ARG A 25 7.70 -7.37 -14.35
CA ARG A 25 7.43 -8.70 -14.92
C ARG A 25 6.81 -9.68 -13.92
N TRP A 26 7.09 -9.48 -12.64
CA TRP A 26 6.65 -10.38 -11.57
C TRP A 26 5.34 -9.90 -10.94
N LEU A 27 5.21 -8.59 -10.77
CA LEU A 27 4.10 -7.98 -10.04
C LEU A 27 2.95 -7.54 -10.95
N VAL A 28 3.20 -7.36 -12.25
CA VAL A 28 2.29 -6.74 -13.21
C VAL A 28 2.08 -7.69 -14.40
N PRO A 29 1.34 -8.81 -14.21
CA PRO A 29 1.15 -9.81 -15.27
C PRO A 29 0.36 -9.26 -16.46
N ASN A 30 -0.53 -8.28 -16.23
CA ASN A 30 -1.33 -7.63 -17.26
C ASN A 30 -1.21 -6.09 -17.16
N PRO A 31 -0.16 -5.46 -17.74
CA PRO A 31 0.11 -4.03 -17.56
C PRO A 31 -1.04 -3.09 -17.92
N PRO A 32 -1.80 -3.30 -19.02
CA PRO A 32 -2.96 -2.46 -19.34
C PRO A 32 -4.09 -2.50 -18.31
N ALA A 33 -4.17 -3.55 -17.48
CA ALA A 33 -5.23 -3.76 -16.50
C ALA A 33 -4.74 -3.73 -15.05
N THR A 34 -3.45 -3.44 -14.82
CA THR A 34 -2.86 -3.44 -13.48
C THR A 34 -2.62 -2.01 -13.01
N PHE A 35 -3.00 -1.74 -11.78
CA PHE A 35 -2.94 -0.42 -11.18
C PHE A 35 -2.30 -0.52 -9.80
N ILE A 36 -1.59 0.54 -9.42
CA ILE A 36 -0.91 0.61 -8.13
C ILE A 36 -1.50 1.77 -7.35
N TRP A 37 -1.87 1.50 -6.09
CA TRP A 37 -2.30 2.51 -5.14
C TRP A 37 -1.51 2.43 -3.85
N ARG A 38 -1.47 3.56 -3.14
CA ARG A 38 -0.99 3.60 -1.77
C ARG A 38 -2.15 3.37 -0.83
N VAL A 39 -2.05 2.33 -0.01
CA VAL A 39 -3.04 1.98 0.99
C VAL A 39 -3.05 3.04 2.09
N ARG A 40 -4.25 3.40 2.54
CA ARG A 40 -4.46 4.26 3.69
C ARG A 40 -5.39 3.58 4.68
N GLY A 41 -4.98 3.53 5.94
CA GLY A 41 -5.72 2.90 7.03
C GLY A 41 -5.33 1.45 7.29
N TRP A 42 -6.16 0.79 8.10
CA TRP A 42 -5.81 -0.46 8.79
C TRP A 42 -6.83 -1.57 8.60
N CYS A 43 -7.77 -1.38 7.68
CA CYS A 43 -8.95 -2.22 7.53
C CYS A 43 -8.65 -3.65 7.03
N MET A 44 -7.41 -3.92 6.62
CA MET A 44 -6.97 -5.20 6.09
C MET A 44 -5.75 -5.75 6.85
N LYS A 45 -5.55 -5.36 8.13
CA LYS A 45 -4.44 -5.82 8.99
C LYS A 45 -4.34 -7.35 9.05
N GLY A 46 -5.46 -8.06 9.17
CA GLY A 46 -5.53 -9.53 9.21
C GLY A 46 -5.06 -10.19 7.91
N ALA A 47 -5.15 -9.48 6.79
CA ALA A 47 -4.58 -9.90 5.50
C ALA A 47 -3.09 -9.55 5.35
N GLY A 48 -2.46 -8.95 6.37
CA GLY A 48 -1.07 -8.48 6.32
C GLY A 48 -0.89 -7.14 5.58
N ILE A 49 -1.98 -6.48 5.19
CA ILE A 49 -1.96 -5.19 4.48
C ILE A 49 -2.11 -4.08 5.52
N HIS A 50 -1.17 -3.15 5.55
CA HIS A 50 -1.26 -2.02 6.49
C HIS A 50 -1.05 -0.68 5.78
N ASP A 51 -1.26 0.39 6.54
CA ASP A 51 -1.08 1.76 6.10
C ASP A 51 0.26 1.96 5.38
N GLU A 52 0.21 2.75 4.30
CA GLU A 52 1.32 3.10 3.41
C GLU A 52 1.87 1.96 2.51
N ASP A 53 1.28 0.77 2.53
CA ASP A 53 1.62 -0.28 1.56
C ASP A 53 1.27 0.12 0.12
N LEU A 54 2.00 -0.44 -0.83
CA LEU A 54 1.61 -0.39 -2.23
C LEU A 54 0.71 -1.58 -2.56
N ALA A 55 -0.55 -1.30 -2.88
CA ALA A 55 -1.52 -2.26 -3.37
C ALA A 55 -1.45 -2.35 -4.88
N ILE A 56 -1.17 -3.55 -5.41
CA ILE A 56 -1.17 -3.85 -6.85
C ILE A 56 -2.46 -4.59 -7.17
N VAL A 57 -3.30 -3.99 -8.01
CA VAL A 57 -4.67 -4.43 -8.30
C VAL A 57 -4.84 -4.68 -9.78
N ASP A 58 -5.47 -5.78 -10.15
CA ASP A 58 -5.80 -6.15 -11.53
C ASP A 58 -7.32 -6.13 -11.75
N ARG A 59 -7.77 -5.32 -12.71
CA ARG A 59 -9.20 -5.17 -13.07
C ARG A 59 -9.72 -6.19 -14.07
N SER A 60 -8.84 -7.00 -14.67
CA SER A 60 -9.21 -8.03 -15.64
C SER A 60 -9.65 -9.34 -14.98
N LEU A 61 -9.32 -9.52 -13.71
CA LEU A 61 -9.59 -10.74 -12.97
C LEU A 61 -11.02 -10.79 -12.43
N ARG A 62 -11.62 -11.99 -12.47
CA ARG A 62 -12.87 -12.28 -11.77
C ARG A 62 -12.55 -12.65 -10.31
N PRO A 63 -13.09 -11.93 -9.31
CA PRO A 63 -12.82 -12.22 -7.92
C PRO A 63 -13.49 -13.51 -7.48
N ALA A 64 -12.80 -14.26 -6.61
CA ALA A 64 -13.35 -15.44 -5.95
C ALA A 64 -13.65 -15.15 -4.47
N SER A 65 -14.42 -16.03 -3.83
CA SER A 65 -14.62 -15.96 -2.37
C SER A 65 -13.28 -15.98 -1.64
N GLY A 66 -13.12 -15.11 -0.66
CA GLY A 66 -11.87 -14.88 0.07
C GLY A 66 -10.86 -13.97 -0.65
N ALA A 67 -11.16 -13.47 -1.85
CA ALA A 67 -10.28 -12.49 -2.50
C ALA A 67 -10.34 -11.13 -1.78
N VAL A 68 -9.21 -10.43 -1.74
CA VAL A 68 -9.19 -9.01 -1.40
C VAL A 68 -9.44 -8.22 -2.67
N VAL A 69 -10.43 -7.33 -2.62
CA VAL A 69 -10.91 -6.56 -3.77
C VAL A 69 -10.92 -5.08 -3.45
N VAL A 70 -10.77 -4.26 -4.48
CA VAL A 70 -11.15 -2.85 -4.41
C VAL A 70 -12.63 -2.77 -4.76
N ALA A 71 -13.43 -2.30 -3.82
CA ALA A 71 -14.87 -2.13 -3.98
C ALA A 71 -15.25 -0.66 -3.82
N VAL A 72 -16.24 -0.22 -4.59
CA VAL A 72 -16.86 1.10 -4.44
C VAL A 72 -18.05 0.93 -3.51
N VAL A 73 -17.99 1.49 -2.31
CA VAL A 73 -19.07 1.48 -1.33
C VAL A 73 -19.45 2.92 -1.02
N ASN A 74 -20.72 3.28 -1.22
CA ASN A 74 -21.22 4.65 -1.05
C ASN A 74 -20.44 5.71 -1.87
N GLY A 75 -19.94 5.32 -3.05
CA GLY A 75 -19.15 6.21 -3.91
C GLY A 75 -17.66 6.32 -3.54
N GLU A 76 -17.22 5.65 -2.47
CA GLU A 76 -15.82 5.64 -2.04
C GLU A 76 -15.15 4.30 -2.34
N MET A 77 -13.94 4.35 -2.89
CA MET A 77 -13.13 3.16 -3.13
C MET A 77 -12.45 2.71 -1.85
N SER A 78 -12.60 1.43 -1.50
CA SER A 78 -11.95 0.85 -0.34
C SER A 78 -11.54 -0.60 -0.59
N LEU A 79 -10.53 -1.07 0.16
CA LEU A 79 -10.20 -2.49 0.21
C LEU A 79 -11.21 -3.23 1.08
N LYS A 80 -11.64 -4.39 0.58
CA LYS A 80 -12.58 -5.29 1.25
C LYS A 80 -12.20 -6.75 0.97
N ARG A 81 -12.55 -7.64 1.89
CA ARG A 81 -12.56 -9.07 1.67
C ARG A 81 -13.93 -9.46 1.12
N LEU A 82 -13.94 -10.11 -0.04
CA LEU A 82 -15.15 -10.63 -0.66
C LEU A 82 -15.48 -12.00 -0.06
N LEU A 83 -16.70 -12.17 0.42
CA LEU A 83 -17.22 -13.43 0.90
C LEU A 83 -18.39 -13.85 0.01
N MET A 84 -18.35 -15.11 -0.43
CA MET A 84 -19.44 -15.74 -1.16
C MET A 84 -19.86 -16.99 -0.39
N THR A 85 -21.08 -16.98 0.15
CA THR A 85 -21.66 -18.10 0.91
C THR A 85 -22.99 -18.49 0.28
N GLY A 86 -23.00 -19.61 -0.45
CA GLY A 86 -24.16 -20.02 -1.24
C GLY A 86 -24.49 -18.97 -2.29
N ASN A 87 -25.69 -18.39 -2.22
CA ASN A 87 -26.14 -17.32 -3.12
C ASN A 87 -26.05 -15.92 -2.50
N ARG A 88 -25.35 -15.78 -1.35
CA ARG A 88 -25.17 -14.50 -0.67
C ARG A 88 -23.75 -14.01 -0.87
N LEU A 89 -23.65 -12.74 -1.27
CA LEU A 89 -22.41 -12.01 -1.43
C LEU A 89 -22.30 -10.98 -0.30
N SER A 90 -21.10 -10.82 0.24
CA SER A 90 -20.82 -9.74 1.17
C SER A 90 -19.39 -9.28 1.10
N LEU A 91 -19.18 -8.03 1.52
CA LEU A 91 -17.88 -7.42 1.70
C LEU A 91 -17.65 -7.20 3.18
N THR A 92 -16.46 -7.51 3.66
CA THR A 92 -16.09 -7.25 5.04
C THR A 92 -14.67 -6.70 5.12
N PHE A 93 -14.31 -6.20 6.29
CA PHE A 93 -12.93 -5.88 6.61
C PHE A 93 -12.17 -7.14 7.02
N ASP A 94 -10.85 -7.11 6.89
CA ASP A 94 -9.99 -8.13 7.48
C ASP A 94 -9.17 -7.49 8.59
N ASN A 95 -9.87 -7.09 9.65
CA ASN A 95 -9.29 -6.48 10.84
C ASN A 95 -10.17 -6.85 12.03
N PRO A 96 -9.65 -7.55 13.06
CA PRO A 96 -10.43 -7.91 14.26
C PRO A 96 -10.99 -6.71 15.05
N GLU A 97 -10.49 -5.50 14.79
CA GLU A 97 -11.00 -4.26 15.40
C GLU A 97 -12.21 -3.69 14.62
N MET A 98 -12.59 -4.27 13.48
CA MET A 98 -13.61 -3.77 12.56
C MET A 98 -14.52 -4.90 12.07
N ASP A 99 -15.72 -5.03 12.65
CA ASP A 99 -16.64 -6.15 12.39
C ASP A 99 -17.81 -5.79 11.45
N GLU A 100 -17.61 -4.83 10.55
CA GLU A 100 -18.65 -4.41 9.62
C GLU A 100 -18.74 -5.36 8.40
N GLU A 101 -19.96 -5.73 8.04
CA GLU A 101 -20.26 -6.53 6.86
C GLU A 101 -21.30 -5.81 5.98
N PHE A 102 -20.97 -5.66 4.70
CA PHE A 102 -21.79 -5.02 3.70
C PHE A 102 -22.36 -6.12 2.79
N ALA A 103 -23.63 -6.45 2.99
CA ALA A 103 -24.32 -7.40 2.12
C ALA A 103 -24.47 -6.81 0.71
N LEU A 104 -24.19 -7.63 -0.30
CA LEU A 104 -24.38 -7.30 -1.70
C LEU A 104 -25.55 -8.12 -2.24
N GLU A 105 -26.47 -7.46 -2.93
CA GLU A 105 -27.58 -8.15 -3.60
C GLU A 105 -27.08 -8.87 -4.85
N ASP A 106 -26.23 -8.21 -5.65
CA ASP A 106 -25.60 -8.78 -6.84
C ASP A 106 -24.19 -8.20 -7.09
N LEU A 107 -23.41 -8.89 -7.91
CA LEU A 107 -22.15 -8.39 -8.48
C LEU A 107 -22.44 -7.45 -9.66
N GLU A 108 -22.93 -6.25 -9.35
CA GLU A 108 -23.14 -5.23 -10.36
C GLU A 108 -21.81 -4.76 -11.00
N GLU A 109 -21.87 -4.39 -12.28
CA GLU A 109 -20.75 -3.77 -12.96
C GLU A 109 -20.36 -2.45 -12.28
N GLY A 110 -19.11 -2.36 -11.80
CA GLY A 110 -18.58 -1.16 -11.15
C GLY A 110 -18.57 -1.19 -9.63
N LEU A 111 -19.26 -2.15 -9.00
CA LEU A 111 -19.19 -2.36 -7.55
C LEU A 111 -17.83 -2.92 -7.13
N LEU A 112 -17.37 -3.96 -7.83
CA LEU A 112 -16.01 -4.49 -7.69
C LEU A 112 -15.15 -3.94 -8.83
N TRP A 113 -14.17 -3.13 -8.45
CA TRP A 113 -13.30 -2.47 -9.40
C TRP A 113 -12.15 -3.37 -9.87
N GLY A 114 -11.60 -4.19 -8.98
CA GLY A 114 -10.51 -5.11 -9.30
C GLY A 114 -10.05 -5.94 -8.11
N VAL A 115 -9.17 -6.90 -8.39
CA VAL A 115 -8.63 -7.88 -7.43
C VAL A 115 -7.23 -7.47 -7.00
N LEU A 116 -6.98 -7.42 -5.71
CA LEU A 116 -5.64 -7.20 -5.18
C LEU A 116 -4.78 -8.45 -5.42
N LEU A 117 -3.65 -8.27 -6.11
CA LEU A 117 -2.67 -9.32 -6.36
C LEU A 117 -1.58 -9.35 -5.30
N PHE A 118 -1.00 -8.18 -5.00
CA PHE A 118 0.14 -8.06 -4.11
C PHE A 118 0.04 -6.80 -3.26
N SER A 119 0.52 -6.88 -2.02
CA SER A 119 0.87 -5.73 -1.19
C SER A 119 2.38 -5.68 -1.00
N VAL A 120 3.00 -4.55 -1.35
CA VAL A 120 4.45 -4.35 -1.17
C VAL A 120 4.67 -3.36 -0.04
N ARG A 121 5.38 -3.82 1.00
CA ARG A 121 5.75 -3.02 2.17
C ARG A 121 7.23 -2.68 2.15
N TRP A 122 7.54 -1.41 2.34
CA TRP A 122 8.91 -0.96 2.53
C TRP A 122 9.32 -1.09 4.01
N HIS A 123 10.31 -1.93 4.30
CA HIS A 123 10.81 -2.14 5.66
C HIS A 123 12.06 -1.32 6.00
N HIS A 124 12.75 -0.78 4.99
CA HIS A 124 13.97 -0.02 5.22
C HIS A 124 13.64 1.38 5.76
N VAL A 125 14.09 1.68 6.98
CA VAL A 125 13.90 2.99 7.60
C VAL A 125 14.58 4.06 6.74
N LYS A 126 13.80 4.91 6.06
CA LYS A 126 14.36 6.11 5.43
C LYS A 126 14.68 7.10 6.55
N ALA A 127 15.95 7.50 6.65
CA ALA A 127 16.30 8.65 7.47
C ALA A 127 15.45 9.84 6.99
N ARG A 128 14.70 10.48 7.89
CA ARG A 128 14.03 11.74 7.56
C ARG A 128 15.12 12.73 7.18
N ALA A 129 15.10 13.23 5.95
CA ALA A 129 15.79 14.47 5.63
C ALA A 129 15.18 15.53 6.55
N ALA A 130 15.93 15.94 7.57
CA ALA A 130 15.60 17.11 8.34
C ALA A 130 15.57 18.27 7.35
N SER A 131 14.37 18.78 7.05
CA SER A 131 14.26 20.11 6.46
C SER A 131 14.86 21.07 7.48
N CYS A 132 15.99 21.67 7.14
CA CYS A 132 16.52 22.82 7.84
C CYS A 132 15.52 23.96 7.68
N ASP A 133 14.59 24.10 8.62
CA ASP A 133 13.96 25.39 8.89
C ASP A 133 15.02 26.24 9.60
N GLU A 134 15.61 27.20 8.88
CA GLU A 134 16.49 28.20 9.48
C GLU A 134 15.69 29.09 10.46
N PRO A 135 16.20 29.31 11.68
CA PRO A 135 15.59 30.25 12.61
C PRO A 135 16.02 31.69 12.31
N GLY A 136 15.04 32.53 12.00
CA GLY A 136 14.95 33.93 12.46
C GLY A 136 16.10 34.90 12.17
N ALA A 137 15.98 35.66 11.09
CA ALA A 137 16.61 36.99 11.01
C ALA A 137 15.74 38.02 11.75
N ALA A 138 15.96 38.15 13.06
CA ALA A 138 15.48 39.28 13.84
C ALA A 138 16.27 40.54 13.45
N SER A 139 15.64 41.45 12.70
CA SER A 139 16.17 42.81 12.48
C SER A 139 15.63 43.75 13.56
N SER A 140 16.35 43.86 14.66
CA SER A 140 16.25 45.01 15.58
C SER A 140 17.64 45.40 16.06
N ALA A 141 18.19 46.48 15.50
CA ALA A 141 19.33 47.18 16.07
C ALA A 141 19.03 48.68 16.08
N SER A 142 18.60 49.15 17.24
CA SER A 142 18.52 50.56 17.60
C SER A 142 19.78 50.96 18.39
N SER A 143 20.43 52.03 17.93
CA SER A 143 21.20 53.03 18.70
C SER A 143 22.54 52.63 19.38
N ALA A 144 23.64 53.29 18.98
CA ALA A 144 24.30 54.33 19.80
C ALA A 144 25.64 54.85 19.22
N ARG A 145 25.71 56.19 19.07
CA ARG A 145 26.81 57.16 19.33
C ARG A 145 28.30 56.80 19.08
N ARG A 146 28.92 57.61 18.17
CA ARG A 146 30.14 58.48 18.25
C ARG A 146 31.39 58.02 19.04
N PRO A 147 32.64 58.36 18.62
CA PRO A 147 33.11 59.77 18.63
C PRO A 147 34.13 60.22 17.55
N SER A 148 34.25 61.56 17.50
CA SER A 148 35.30 62.48 16.99
C SER A 148 36.55 61.98 16.25
N ARG A 149 36.84 62.60 15.10
CA ARG A 149 37.98 63.54 14.95
C ARG A 149 37.73 64.52 13.80
#